data_AF-A0A1S0THI7-F1
#
_entry.id   AF-A0A1S0THI7-F1
#
_cell.length_a   1.000
_cell.length_b   1.000
_cell.length_c   1.000
_cell.angle_alpha   90.00
_cell.angle_beta   90.00
_cell.angle_gamma   90.00
#
_symmetry.space_group_name_H-M   'P 1'
#
loop_
_entity.id
_entity.type
_entity.pdbx_description
1 polymer ?
#
loop_
_entity_poly.entity_id
_entity_poly.type
_entity_poly.pdbx_seq_one_letter_code
_entity_poly.pdbx_strand_id
1 'polypeptide(L)'
;MKIHSGWPAVKIRLTKHGVEHIKQVGVKILNEEISRLSGFRTLHSFSEHGVTGRVQLYNVNVLRYSPPRYTSLEFVSPSYIIFQMDRMDIALAGRFAGTVALLPITGSVTGDLRQMSVRLQTKFNRAHDGLIEVKVVGCSTIVPYSHFSISANGALNGFVKMIEV
;
A
#
# COMPACT_ATOMS: atom_id res chain seq x y z
N MET A 1 -3.54 39.21 -1.26
CA MET A 1 -4.29 38.08 -0.68
C MET A 1 -3.91 37.98 0.79
N LYS A 2 -4.79 38.40 1.73
CA LYS A 2 -4.44 38.56 3.15
C LYS A 2 -4.61 37.24 3.90
N ILE A 3 -3.51 36.70 4.42
CA ILE A 3 -3.53 35.68 5.46
C ILE A 3 -4.06 36.38 6.72
N HIS A 4 -5.22 35.97 7.24
CA HIS A 4 -5.74 36.51 8.49
C HIS A 4 -4.87 36.04 9.66
N SER A 5 -3.89 36.87 10.03
CA SER A 5 -3.28 36.87 11.36
C SER A 5 -4.32 37.40 12.34
N GLY A 6 -5.20 36.53 12.80
CA GLY A 6 -6.26 36.86 13.75
C GLY A 6 -6.31 35.84 14.87
N TRP A 7 -6.59 36.30 16.09
CA TRP A 7 -6.83 35.42 17.24
C TRP A 7 -8.05 34.56 16.96
N PRO A 8 -7.94 33.21 17.03
CA PRO A 8 -9.10 32.37 16.80
C PRO A 8 -10.09 32.53 17.96
N ALA A 9 -11.38 32.68 17.66
CA ALA A 9 -12.44 32.69 18.68
C ALA A 9 -12.54 31.35 19.42
N VAL A 10 -12.21 30.24 18.73
CA VAL A 10 -12.19 28.89 19.29
C VAL A 10 -10.89 28.20 18.92
N LYS A 11 -10.22 27.60 19.91
CA LYS A 11 -9.01 26.81 19.70
C LYS A 11 -9.25 25.38 20.18
N ILE A 12 -9.19 24.44 19.24
CA ILE A 12 -9.28 23.00 19.54
C ILE A 12 -7.86 22.46 19.72
N ARG A 13 -7.63 21.72 20.81
CA ARG A 13 -6.35 21.05 21.08
C ARG A 13 -6.57 19.57 21.28
N LEU A 14 -5.86 18.77 20.49
CA LEU A 14 -5.80 17.33 20.67
C LEU A 14 -4.81 16.97 21.80
N THR A 15 -5.30 16.21 22.76
CA THR A 15 -4.49 15.69 23.87
C THR A 15 -3.84 14.36 23.48
N LYS A 16 -2.82 13.91 24.23
CA LYS A 16 -2.20 12.59 24.01
C LYS A 16 -3.23 11.46 24.05
N HIS A 17 -4.19 11.51 24.97
CA HIS A 17 -5.26 10.52 25.05
C HIS A 17 -6.20 10.57 23.84
N GLY A 18 -6.55 11.77 23.36
CA GLY A 18 -7.35 11.92 22.13
C GLY A 18 -6.64 11.37 20.90
N VAL A 19 -5.32 11.58 20.81
CA VAL A 19 -4.46 11.03 19.76
C VAL A 19 -4.45 9.50 19.79
N GLU A 20 -4.27 8.92 20.96
CA GLU A 20 -4.27 7.46 21.12
C GLU A 20 -5.63 6.86 20.73
N HIS A 21 -6.73 7.53 21.08
CA HIS A 21 -8.06 7.11 20.65
C HIS A 21 -8.23 7.18 19.13
N ILE A 22 -7.81 8.28 18.50
CA ILE A 22 -7.83 8.42 17.04
C ILE A 22 -6.98 7.33 16.37
N LYS A 23 -5.81 7.00 16.93
CA LYS A 23 -4.96 5.92 16.43
C LYS A 23 -5.71 4.60 16.44
N GLN A 24 -6.37 4.24 17.55
CA GLN A 24 -7.13 2.98 17.65
C GLN A 24 -8.25 2.90 16.62
N VAL A 25 -9.03 3.97 16.45
CA VAL A 25 -10.11 4.02 15.45
C VAL A 25 -9.54 3.97 14.04
N GLY A 26 -8.49 4.72 13.75
CA GLY A 26 -7.83 4.75 12.44
C GLY A 26 -7.24 3.39 12.07
N VAL A 27 -6.55 2.72 12.99
CA VAL A 27 -6.02 1.37 12.78
C VAL A 27 -7.15 0.37 12.51
N LYS A 28 -8.26 0.46 13.24
CA LYS A 28 -9.42 -0.40 12.99
C LYS A 28 -9.95 -0.23 11.57
N ILE A 29 -10.18 1.01 11.14
CA ILE A 29 -10.67 1.32 9.78
C ILE A 29 -9.68 0.80 8.74
N LEU A 30 -8.38 1.06 8.91
CA LEU A 30 -7.36 0.59 7.98
C LEU A 30 -7.31 -0.94 7.89
N ASN A 31 -7.43 -1.64 9.01
CA ASN A 31 -7.46 -3.10 9.01
C ASN A 31 -8.68 -3.65 8.23
N GLU A 32 -9.85 -3.02 8.39
CA GLU A 32 -11.07 -3.38 7.68
C GLU A 32 -10.93 -3.12 6.17
N GLU A 33 -10.44 -1.94 5.78
CA GLU A 33 -10.24 -1.57 4.37
C GLU A 33 -9.16 -2.41 3.69
N ILE A 34 -8.00 -2.61 4.33
CA ILE A 34 -6.90 -3.41 3.78
C ILE A 34 -7.36 -4.85 3.51
N SER A 35 -8.13 -5.45 4.42
CA SER A 35 -8.65 -6.81 4.26
C SER A 35 -9.59 -6.98 3.06
N ARG A 36 -10.15 -5.88 2.54
CA ARG A 36 -11.12 -5.85 1.44
C ARG A 36 -10.54 -5.30 0.13
N LEU A 37 -9.26 -4.93 0.12
CA LEU A 37 -8.59 -4.42 -1.08
C LEU A 37 -8.69 -5.45 -2.21
N SER A 38 -9.19 -4.97 -3.35
CA SER A 38 -9.47 -5.79 -4.52
C SER A 38 -9.37 -4.96 -5.79
N GLY A 39 -9.25 -5.64 -6.93
CA GLY A 39 -9.25 -5.00 -8.25
C GLY A 39 -7.98 -4.23 -8.60
N PHE A 40 -6.88 -4.41 -7.85
CA PHE A 40 -5.61 -3.81 -8.22
C PHE A 40 -5.14 -4.36 -9.57
N ARG A 41 -4.65 -3.44 -10.40
CA ARG A 41 -4.10 -3.74 -11.72
C ARG A 41 -2.87 -2.88 -12.00
N THR A 42 -1.87 -3.46 -12.64
CA THR A 42 -0.67 -2.75 -13.08
C THR A 42 -0.15 -3.36 -14.38
N LEU A 43 0.58 -2.55 -15.15
CA LEU A 43 1.20 -2.93 -16.41
C LEU A 43 2.69 -2.65 -16.29
N HIS A 44 3.51 -3.69 -16.50
CA HIS A 44 4.95 -3.58 -16.43
C HIS A 44 5.57 -4.08 -17.74
N SER A 45 6.56 -3.36 -18.24
CA SER A 45 7.38 -3.81 -19.37
C SER A 45 8.72 -4.26 -18.82
N PHE A 46 9.23 -5.39 -19.31
CA PHE A 46 10.51 -5.93 -18.85
C PHE A 46 11.40 -6.23 -20.06
N SER A 47 12.70 -6.25 -19.81
CA SER A 47 13.74 -6.61 -20.77
C SER A 47 14.83 -7.34 -20.01
N GLU A 48 14.75 -8.67 -19.96
CA GLU A 48 15.72 -9.50 -19.24
C GLU A 48 16.32 -10.55 -20.18
N HIS A 49 17.64 -10.74 -20.09
CA HIS A 49 18.37 -11.74 -20.88
C HIS A 49 18.07 -11.73 -22.39
N GLY A 50 17.85 -10.53 -22.96
CA GLY A 50 17.53 -10.36 -24.39
C GLY A 50 16.06 -10.63 -24.77
N VAL A 51 15.21 -10.93 -23.78
CA VAL A 51 13.77 -11.13 -23.94
C VAL A 51 13.02 -9.90 -23.47
N THR A 52 12.35 -9.24 -24.41
CA THR A 52 11.48 -8.09 -24.12
C THR A 52 10.03 -8.54 -24.08
N GLY A 53 9.30 -8.05 -23.10
CA GLY A 53 7.89 -8.37 -22.95
C GLY A 53 7.12 -7.33 -22.16
N ARG A 54 5.82 -7.56 -22.07
CA ARG A 54 4.92 -6.77 -21.25
C ARG A 54 4.01 -7.69 -20.48
N VAL A 55 3.84 -7.44 -19.19
CA VAL A 55 2.97 -8.19 -18.30
C VAL A 55 1.99 -7.25 -17.63
N GLN A 56 0.72 -7.60 -17.70
CA GLN A 56 -0.37 -6.99 -16.98
C GLN A 56 -0.75 -7.91 -15.82
N LEU A 57 -0.63 -7.39 -14.60
CA LEU A 57 -1.18 -8.00 -13.40
C LEU A 57 -2.55 -7.37 -13.14
N TYR A 58 -3.59 -8.17 -12.92
CA TYR A 58 -4.96 -7.68 -12.75
C TYR A 58 -5.78 -8.58 -11.81
N ASN A 59 -6.92 -8.05 -11.36
CA ASN A 59 -7.81 -8.72 -10.40
C ASN A 59 -7.06 -9.20 -9.15
N VAL A 60 -6.10 -8.40 -8.68
CA VAL A 60 -5.36 -8.71 -7.45
C VAL A 60 -6.24 -8.39 -6.26
N ASN A 61 -6.43 -9.39 -5.41
CA ASN A 61 -7.28 -9.34 -4.23
C ASN A 61 -6.53 -9.86 -3.01
N VAL A 62 -6.88 -9.33 -1.85
CA VAL A 62 -6.41 -9.85 -0.55
C VAL A 62 -7.14 -11.16 -0.22
N LEU A 63 -6.38 -12.23 -0.04
CA LEU A 63 -6.88 -13.54 0.41
C LEU A 63 -6.90 -13.64 1.94
N ARG A 64 -5.86 -13.11 2.57
CA ARG A 64 -5.70 -13.13 4.03
C ARG A 64 -4.94 -11.90 4.47
N TYR A 65 -5.37 -11.31 5.57
CA TYR A 65 -4.72 -10.17 6.18
C TYR A 65 -4.48 -10.45 7.66
N SER A 66 -3.26 -10.24 8.13
CA SER A 66 -2.91 -10.18 9.55
C SER A 66 -2.62 -8.73 9.91
N PRO A 67 -3.41 -8.12 10.81
CA PRO A 67 -3.18 -6.76 11.30
C PRO A 67 -1.76 -6.54 11.87
N PRO A 68 -1.27 -5.29 11.89
CA PRO A 68 0.03 -4.97 12.45
C PRO A 68 0.10 -5.28 13.95
N ARG A 69 1.26 -5.76 14.41
CA ARG A 69 1.50 -6.03 15.83
C ARG A 69 1.82 -4.76 16.62
N TYR A 70 2.40 -3.77 15.95
CA TYR A 70 2.73 -2.48 16.55
C TYR A 70 2.22 -1.35 15.68
N THR A 71 1.66 -0.33 16.33
CA THR A 71 1.20 0.88 15.67
C THR A 71 1.60 2.11 16.47
N SER A 72 2.08 3.14 15.78
CA SER A 72 2.43 4.42 16.39
C SER A 72 1.82 5.57 15.61
N LEU A 73 1.50 6.64 16.33
CA LEU A 73 1.00 7.89 15.77
C LEU A 73 1.72 9.03 16.48
N GLU A 74 2.55 9.75 15.74
CA GLU A 74 3.42 10.80 16.29
C GLU A 74 3.15 12.13 15.61
N PHE A 75 3.10 13.19 16.40
CA PHE A 75 3.00 14.56 15.91
C PHE A 75 4.39 15.16 15.84
N VAL A 76 4.81 15.55 14.64
CA VAL A 76 6.14 16.10 14.37
C VAL A 76 6.00 17.53 13.86
N SER A 77 6.76 18.43 14.47
CA SER A 77 6.77 19.84 14.08
C SER A 77 7.21 20.02 12.62
N PRO A 78 6.67 21.03 11.90
CA PRO A 78 5.67 22.00 12.35
C PRO A 78 4.21 21.54 12.17
N SER A 79 3.91 20.60 11.27
CA SER A 79 2.52 20.18 10.97
C SER A 79 2.39 18.78 10.41
N TYR A 80 3.28 17.86 10.81
CA TYR A 80 3.28 16.49 10.35
C TYR A 80 2.67 15.54 11.38
N ILE A 81 1.99 14.51 10.85
CA ILE A 81 1.62 13.32 11.59
C ILE A 81 2.31 12.13 10.92
N ILE A 82 3.05 11.37 11.70
CA ILE A 82 3.69 10.14 11.28
C ILE A 82 2.88 8.99 11.84
N PHE A 83 2.35 8.16 10.95
CA PHE A 83 1.64 6.94 11.31
C PHE A 83 2.46 5.74 10.87
N GLN A 84 2.69 4.80 11.77
CA GLN A 84 3.43 3.58 11.47
C GLN A 84 2.64 2.35 11.86
N MET A 85 2.77 1.31 11.03
CA MET A 85 2.22 -0.02 11.23
C MET A 85 3.33 -1.02 10.96
N ASP A 86 3.63 -1.88 11.92
CA ASP A 86 4.73 -2.85 11.81
C ASP A 86 4.27 -4.29 11.98
N ARG A 87 4.95 -5.18 11.25
CA ARG A 87 4.74 -6.63 11.26
C ARG A 87 3.30 -7.03 10.89
N MET A 88 2.79 -6.50 9.78
CA MET A 88 1.57 -7.00 9.16
C MET A 88 1.90 -8.02 8.07
N ASP A 89 0.98 -8.97 7.84
CA ASP A 89 1.12 -9.98 6.80
C ASP A 89 -0.06 -9.90 5.83
N ILE A 90 0.20 -10.02 4.53
CA ILE A 90 -0.82 -9.99 3.49
C ILE A 90 -0.61 -11.15 2.53
N ALA A 91 -1.63 -11.98 2.34
CA ALA A 91 -1.69 -12.95 1.26
C ALA A 91 -2.54 -12.39 0.12
N LEU A 92 -2.06 -12.52 -1.10
CA LEU A 92 -2.63 -11.96 -2.31
C LEU A 92 -2.85 -13.05 -3.35
N ALA A 93 -3.87 -12.88 -4.18
CA ALA A 93 -4.03 -13.63 -5.41
C ALA A 93 -4.49 -12.73 -6.54
N GLY A 94 -4.05 -13.05 -7.75
CA GLY A 94 -4.45 -12.31 -8.93
C GLY A 94 -4.23 -13.11 -10.20
N ARG A 95 -4.43 -12.43 -11.33
CA ARG A 95 -4.23 -12.99 -12.65
C ARG A 95 -3.22 -12.15 -13.41
N PHE A 96 -2.51 -12.79 -14.32
CA PHE A 96 -1.64 -12.06 -15.23
C PHE A 96 -1.93 -12.43 -16.68
N ALA A 97 -1.66 -11.48 -17.56
CA ALA A 97 -1.65 -11.65 -19.00
C ALA A 97 -0.45 -10.88 -19.54
N GLY A 98 0.32 -11.49 -20.43
CA GLY A 98 1.49 -10.83 -21.00
C GLY A 98 1.81 -11.34 -22.38
N THR A 99 2.77 -10.68 -22.99
CA THR A 99 3.32 -11.08 -24.28
C THR A 99 4.83 -11.12 -24.18
N VAL A 100 5.42 -12.24 -24.55
CA VAL A 100 6.85 -12.49 -24.54
C VAL A 100 7.23 -12.96 -25.93
N ALA A 101 8.11 -12.25 -26.64
CA ALA A 101 8.50 -12.58 -28.01
C ALA A 101 7.28 -12.89 -28.94
N LEU A 102 6.23 -12.06 -28.86
CA LEU A 102 4.95 -12.21 -29.57
C LEU A 102 4.05 -13.39 -29.13
N LEU A 103 4.45 -14.18 -28.13
CA LEU A 103 3.63 -15.26 -27.59
C LEU A 103 2.77 -14.76 -26.41
N PRO A 104 1.44 -14.91 -26.47
CA PRO A 104 0.57 -14.56 -25.35
C PRO A 104 0.69 -15.60 -24.22
N ILE A 105 0.88 -15.13 -23.00
CA ILE A 105 0.94 -15.96 -21.80
C ILE A 105 -0.09 -15.42 -20.81
N THR A 106 -0.88 -16.32 -20.24
CA THR A 106 -1.83 -15.98 -19.17
C THR A 106 -1.69 -16.94 -18.03
N GLY A 107 -2.11 -16.52 -16.85
CA GLY A 107 -2.06 -17.38 -15.69
C GLY A 107 -2.59 -16.71 -14.43
N SER A 108 -2.26 -17.32 -13.31
CA SER A 108 -2.57 -16.84 -11.97
C SER A 108 -1.30 -16.67 -11.16
N VAL A 109 -1.36 -15.77 -10.20
CA VAL A 109 -0.31 -15.57 -9.21
C VAL A 109 -0.95 -15.62 -7.84
N THR A 110 -0.28 -16.29 -6.91
CA THR A 110 -0.63 -16.27 -5.49
C THR A 110 0.64 -15.98 -4.71
N GLY A 111 0.54 -15.31 -3.57
CA GLY A 111 1.71 -15.04 -2.77
C GLY A 111 1.40 -14.42 -1.43
N ASP A 112 2.44 -14.27 -0.64
CA ASP A 112 2.41 -13.65 0.66
C ASP A 112 3.55 -12.64 0.85
N LEU A 113 3.21 -11.56 1.52
CA LEU A 113 4.12 -10.54 2.03
C LEU A 113 4.07 -10.67 3.55
N ARG A 114 5.21 -10.96 4.18
CA ARG A 114 5.30 -11.19 5.62
C ARG A 114 6.18 -10.17 6.30
N GLN A 115 5.81 -9.82 7.53
CA GLN A 115 6.46 -8.83 8.39
C GLN A 115 6.56 -7.45 7.75
N MET A 116 5.56 -7.08 6.95
CA MET A 116 5.53 -5.79 6.28
C MET A 116 5.40 -4.66 7.28
N SER A 117 6.11 -3.56 7.01
CA SER A 117 6.04 -2.32 7.77
C SER A 117 5.69 -1.17 6.84
N VAL A 118 4.78 -0.30 7.26
CA VAL A 118 4.38 0.90 6.52
C VAL A 118 4.52 2.12 7.42
N ARG A 119 5.14 3.17 6.89
CA ARG A 119 5.24 4.49 7.51
C ARG A 119 4.64 5.52 6.57
N LEU A 120 3.59 6.18 7.05
CA LEU A 120 2.92 7.29 6.36
C LEU A 120 3.30 8.60 7.04
N GLN A 121 3.79 9.55 6.26
CA GLN A 121 3.98 10.92 6.68
C GLN A 121 2.88 11.78 6.06
N THR A 122 2.05 12.35 6.93
CA THR A 122 0.90 13.16 6.56
C THR A 122 1.14 14.59 7.00
N LYS A 123 0.78 15.57 6.18
CA LYS A 123 0.85 17.00 6.49
C LYS A 123 -0.56 17.57 6.61
N PHE A 124 -0.77 18.38 7.63
CA PHE A 124 -1.98 19.15 7.82
C PHE A 124 -1.74 20.59 7.37
N ASN A 125 -2.59 21.06 6.47
CA ASN A 125 -2.62 22.45 6.02
C ASN A 125 -4.02 23.03 6.22
N ARG A 126 -4.11 24.35 6.17
CA ARG A 126 -5.37 25.06 6.03
C ARG A 126 -5.59 25.37 4.55
N ALA A 127 -6.70 24.90 4.00
CA ALA A 127 -7.12 25.25 2.65
C ALA A 127 -7.60 26.71 2.58
N HIS A 128 -7.71 27.25 1.37
CA HIS A 128 -8.10 28.65 1.13
C HIS A 128 -9.52 28.98 1.63
N ASP A 129 -10.40 27.98 1.64
CA ASP A 129 -11.76 28.03 2.17
C ASP A 129 -11.83 27.91 3.71
N GLY A 130 -10.69 27.71 4.36
CA GLY A 130 -10.59 27.54 5.80
C GLY A 130 -10.78 26.10 6.30
N LEU A 131 -10.98 25.12 5.41
CA LEU A 131 -11.05 23.71 5.77
C LEU A 131 -9.67 23.14 6.10
N ILE A 132 -9.66 22.00 6.80
CA ILE A 132 -8.44 21.22 7.06
C ILE A 132 -8.13 20.40 5.82
N GLU A 133 -6.98 20.66 5.22
CA GLU A 133 -6.42 19.84 4.14
C GLU A 133 -5.43 18.84 4.72
N VAL A 134 -5.61 17.56 4.36
CA VAL A 134 -4.75 16.47 4.80
C VAL A 134 -4.08 15.85 3.58
N LYS A 135 -2.74 15.85 3.55
CA LYS A 135 -1.96 15.31 2.42
C LYS A 135 -0.95 14.28 2.91
N VAL A 136 -0.97 13.10 2.31
CA VAL A 136 0.14 12.13 2.47
C VAL A 136 1.30 12.64 1.63
N VAL A 137 2.37 13.08 2.29
CA VAL A 137 3.57 13.66 1.65
C VAL A 137 4.73 12.69 1.59
N GLY A 138 4.64 11.58 2.33
CA GLY A 138 5.62 10.50 2.30
C GLY A 138 4.95 9.17 2.62
N CYS A 139 5.35 8.12 1.91
CA CYS A 139 4.95 6.76 2.18
C CYS A 139 6.18 5.87 1.96
N SER A 140 6.53 5.07 2.96
CA SER A 140 7.57 4.06 2.83
C SER A 140 7.03 2.72 3.32
N THR A 141 7.20 1.70 2.49
CA THR A 141 6.83 0.33 2.79
C THR A 141 8.08 -0.54 2.76
N ILE A 142 8.28 -1.34 3.80
CA ILE A 142 9.36 -2.32 3.87
C ILE A 142 8.73 -3.71 3.89
N VAL A 143 9.18 -4.57 2.99
CA VAL A 143 8.74 -5.97 2.90
C VAL A 143 9.97 -6.86 3.11
N PRO A 144 10.17 -7.40 4.32
CA PRO A 144 11.31 -8.28 4.59
C PRO A 144 11.21 -9.64 3.89
N TYR A 145 9.98 -10.17 3.77
CA TYR A 145 9.74 -11.48 3.18
C TYR A 145 8.62 -11.39 2.15
N SER A 146 8.92 -11.82 0.93
CA SER A 146 7.94 -11.95 -0.15
C SER A 146 8.09 -13.31 -0.79
N HIS A 147 6.98 -14.03 -0.95
CA HIS A 147 6.96 -15.28 -1.67
C HIS A 147 5.78 -15.27 -2.64
N PHE A 148 6.04 -15.52 -3.92
CA PHE A 148 5.02 -15.56 -4.95
C PHE A 148 5.20 -16.84 -5.76
N SER A 149 4.09 -17.49 -6.06
CA SER A 149 4.03 -18.63 -6.96
C SER A 149 3.20 -18.27 -8.19
N ILE A 150 3.77 -18.55 -9.36
CA ILE A 150 3.16 -18.23 -10.65
C ILE A 150 2.73 -19.52 -11.33
N SER A 151 1.47 -19.58 -11.74
CA SER A 151 0.93 -20.71 -12.50
C SER A 151 0.48 -20.22 -13.87
N ALA A 152 1.27 -20.54 -14.89
CA ALA A 152 0.96 -20.23 -16.29
C ALA A 152 0.07 -21.31 -16.92
N ASN A 153 -0.85 -20.87 -17.78
CA ASN A 153 -1.74 -21.75 -18.51
C ASN A 153 -1.04 -22.36 -19.74
N GLY A 154 -1.39 -23.61 -20.09
CA GLY A 154 -0.96 -24.28 -21.32
C GLY A 154 0.48 -24.83 -21.29
N ALA A 155 1.03 -25.11 -22.48
CA ALA A 155 2.34 -25.74 -22.68
C ALA A 155 3.54 -24.93 -22.14
N LEU A 156 3.32 -23.66 -21.78
CA LEU A 156 4.34 -22.75 -21.25
C LEU A 156 4.51 -22.83 -19.73
N ASN A 157 3.76 -23.68 -19.03
CA ASN A 157 3.95 -23.93 -17.60
C ASN A 157 5.38 -24.40 -17.27
N GLY A 158 6.04 -25.13 -18.19
CA GLY A 158 7.44 -25.54 -18.04
C GLY A 158 8.45 -24.39 -18.19
N PHE A 159 8.14 -23.33 -18.94
CA PHE A 159 9.02 -22.19 -19.15
C PHE A 159 8.98 -21.19 -18.00
N VAL A 160 7.83 -21.04 -17.34
CA VAL A 160 7.66 -20.11 -16.22
C VAL A 160 8.37 -20.62 -14.95
N LYS A 161 8.47 -21.94 -14.76
CA LYS A 161 9.24 -22.54 -13.65
C LYS A 161 10.76 -22.35 -13.75
N MET A 162 11.31 -22.01 -14.93
CA MET A 162 12.74 -21.77 -15.08
C MET A 162 13.17 -20.34 -14.65
N ILE A 163 12.23 -19.47 -14.29
CA ILE A 163 12.47 -18.09 -13.86
C ILE A 163 12.15 -17.89 -12.37
N GLU A 164 11.51 -18.88 -11.71
CA GLU A 164 11.42 -18.93 -10.24
C GLU A 164 12.80 -19.34 -9.68
N VAL A 165 13.61 -18.35 -9.27
CA VAL A 165 14.84 -18.53 -8.48
C VAL A 165 14.60 -18.00 -7.07
#